data_AF-A0A482PUS2-F1
#
_entry.id   AF-A0A482PUS2-F1
#
_cell.length_a   1.000
_cell.length_b   1.000
_cell.length_c   1.000
_cell.angle_alpha   90.00
_cell.angle_beta   90.00
_cell.angle_gamma   90.00
#
_symmetry.space_group_name_H-M   'P 1'
#
loop_
_entity.id
_entity.type
_entity.pdbx_description
1 polymer ?
#
loop_
_entity_poly.entity_id
_entity_poly.type
_entity_poly.pdbx_seq_one_letter_code
_entity_poly.pdbx_strand_id
1 'polypeptide(L)'
;MPIFLNFSAGSILPENELNSLRYIVQQNQNDTVIIRGRHQMEIRYIESVNGFTIHPVHSNHLSILMKRGNSLARNLERQINNGRSFEQVSRDFMLQLSLNIGWQKGAENALKSKIHSHAFIVNPDEFTCSKQYLECPITFCIPENGVFVKNSMDSKVCSLYDKSAIMQLIRKHHPHPLSREKIAKEMIIDKNNCYFDIMNQHFRILDTD
;
A
#
# COMPACT_ATOMS: atom_id res chain seq x y z
N MET A 1 28.50 -10.79 -18.00
CA MET A 1 28.70 -11.44 -19.31
C MET A 1 27.95 -10.61 -20.35
N PRO A 2 28.59 -10.13 -21.43
CA PRO A 2 27.89 -9.31 -22.42
C PRO A 2 26.87 -10.14 -23.20
N ILE A 3 25.68 -9.59 -23.43
CA ILE A 3 24.62 -10.21 -24.25
C ILE A 3 24.72 -9.63 -25.67
N PHE A 4 24.79 -10.48 -26.68
CA PHE A 4 24.79 -10.06 -28.08
C PHE A 4 23.35 -10.09 -28.61
N LEU A 5 22.83 -8.92 -29.00
CA LEU A 5 21.51 -8.79 -29.61
C LEU A 5 21.65 -8.24 -31.02
N ASN A 6 21.02 -8.89 -31.99
CA ASN A 6 21.02 -8.43 -33.38
C ASN A 6 19.66 -7.81 -33.74
N PHE A 7 19.50 -6.52 -33.47
CA PHE A 7 18.29 -5.76 -33.79
C PHE A 7 18.65 -4.41 -34.43
N SER A 8 17.78 -3.86 -35.27
CA SER A 8 17.86 -2.51 -35.83
C SER A 8 16.96 -1.52 -35.08
N ALA A 9 17.15 -0.22 -35.28
CA ALA A 9 16.38 0.81 -34.58
C ALA A 9 14.86 0.78 -34.88
N GLY A 10 14.42 -0.01 -35.87
CA GLY A 10 13.02 -0.23 -36.20
C GLY A 10 12.57 -1.69 -36.12
N SER A 11 13.44 -2.64 -35.77
CA SER A 11 13.03 -4.04 -35.66
C SER A 11 12.49 -4.35 -34.28
N ILE A 12 11.39 -5.09 -34.26
CA ILE A 12 10.80 -5.64 -33.04
C ILE A 12 11.52 -6.97 -32.75
N LEU A 13 12.08 -7.09 -31.55
CA LEU A 13 12.64 -8.34 -31.05
C LEU A 13 11.50 -9.34 -30.77
N PRO A 14 11.70 -10.63 -31.05
CA PRO A 14 10.76 -11.66 -30.67
C PRO A 14 10.48 -11.66 -29.15
N GLU A 15 9.23 -11.91 -28.76
CA GLU A 15 8.81 -11.83 -27.35
C GLU A 15 9.53 -12.84 -26.44
N ASN A 16 9.90 -14.01 -26.97
CA ASN A 16 10.73 -14.99 -26.25
C ASN A 16 12.14 -14.46 -25.96
N GLU A 17 12.74 -13.70 -26.87
CA GLU A 17 14.04 -13.04 -26.65
C GLU A 17 13.90 -11.91 -25.62
N LEU A 18 12.84 -11.10 -25.70
CA LEU A 18 12.55 -10.06 -24.71
C LEU A 18 12.34 -10.66 -23.31
N ASN A 19 11.59 -11.76 -23.20
CA ASN A 19 11.39 -12.46 -21.94
C ASN A 19 12.70 -13.01 -21.36
N SER A 20 13.55 -13.61 -22.20
CA SER A 20 14.87 -14.09 -21.78
C SER A 20 15.75 -12.93 -21.30
N LEU A 21 15.72 -11.80 -22.01
CA LEU A 21 16.44 -10.60 -21.63
C LEU A 21 15.94 -10.04 -20.29
N ARG A 22 14.61 -9.92 -20.10
CA ARG A 22 14.01 -9.49 -18.83
C ARG A 22 14.49 -10.39 -17.68
N TYR A 23 14.41 -11.70 -17.86
CA TYR A 23 14.85 -12.67 -16.87
C TYR A 23 16.33 -12.48 -16.51
N ILE A 24 17.22 -12.42 -17.50
CA ILE A 24 18.67 -12.27 -17.24
C ILE A 24 18.96 -10.96 -16.50
N VAL A 25 18.35 -9.85 -16.91
CA VAL A 25 18.61 -8.55 -16.28
C VAL A 25 18.01 -8.50 -14.87
N GLN A 26 16.87 -9.13 -14.63
CA GLN A 26 16.29 -9.21 -13.28
C GLN A 26 17.14 -10.06 -12.32
N GLN A 27 17.80 -11.11 -12.81
CA GLN A 27 18.68 -11.95 -11.99
C GLN A 27 20.05 -11.31 -11.72
N ASN A 28 20.45 -10.31 -12.50
CA ASN A 28 21.72 -9.61 -12.33
C ASN A 28 21.50 -8.26 -11.62
N GLN A 29 22.08 -8.10 -10.43
CA GLN A 29 22.02 -6.82 -9.70
C GLN A 29 22.84 -5.69 -10.38
N ASN A 30 23.76 -6.05 -11.27
CA ASN A 30 24.63 -5.11 -11.98
C ASN A 30 24.15 -4.84 -13.40
N ASP A 31 24.56 -3.71 -13.93
CA ASP A 31 24.26 -3.31 -15.31
C ASP A 31 24.73 -4.39 -16.29
N THR A 32 23.78 -4.89 -17.08
CA THR A 32 24.07 -5.91 -18.09
C THR A 32 24.46 -5.20 -19.38
N VAL A 33 25.66 -5.50 -19.88
CA VAL A 33 26.15 -4.90 -21.13
C VAL A 33 25.59 -5.68 -22.31
N ILE A 34 24.90 -4.98 -23.21
CA ILE A 34 24.41 -5.47 -24.49
C ILE A 34 25.32 -4.94 -25.60
N ILE A 35 25.82 -5.82 -26.46
CA ILE A 35 26.67 -5.47 -27.60
C ILE A 35 25.90 -5.72 -28.90
N ARG A 36 25.74 -4.66 -29.70
CA ARG A 36 25.13 -4.70 -31.03
C ARG A 36 26.07 -4.06 -32.06
N GLY A 37 26.88 -4.88 -32.73
CA GLY A 37 27.91 -4.41 -33.64
C GLY A 37 28.90 -3.50 -32.91
N ARG A 38 28.92 -2.20 -33.27
CA ARG A 38 29.79 -1.18 -32.62
C ARG A 38 29.11 -0.43 -31.46
N HIS A 39 27.84 -0.73 -31.17
CA HIS A 39 27.10 -0.06 -30.11
C HIS A 39 27.08 -0.94 -28.86
N GLN A 40 27.52 -0.37 -27.74
CA GLN A 40 27.38 -0.96 -26.43
C GLN A 40 26.29 -0.20 -25.67
N MET A 41 25.45 -0.93 -24.94
CA MET A 41 24.38 -0.38 -24.12
C MET A 41 24.37 -1.10 -22.79
N GLU A 42 24.15 -0.37 -21.72
CA GLU A 42 23.91 -0.92 -20.39
C GLU A 42 22.41 -0.96 -20.15
N ILE A 43 21.93 -2.12 -19.72
CA ILE A 43 20.55 -2.30 -19.26
C ILE A 43 20.55 -2.57 -17.77
N ARG A 44 19.63 -1.90 -17.08
CA ARG A 44 19.43 -2.03 -15.64
C ARG A 44 17.97 -2.24 -15.33
N TYR A 45 17.69 -3.12 -14.38
CA TYR A 45 16.36 -3.31 -13.81
C TYR A 45 16.21 -2.49 -12.53
N ILE A 46 15.10 -1.76 -12.42
CA ILE A 46 14.72 -0.97 -11.25
C ILE A 46 13.51 -1.64 -10.60
N GLU A 47 13.77 -2.42 -9.56
CA GLU A 47 12.77 -3.25 -8.87
C GLU A 47 11.59 -2.44 -8.34
N SER A 48 11.85 -1.26 -7.75
CA SER A 48 10.81 -0.44 -7.11
C SER A 48 9.70 0.01 -8.05
N VAL A 49 9.98 0.15 -9.35
CA VAL A 49 8.98 0.53 -10.36
C VAL A 49 8.71 -0.60 -11.37
N ASN A 50 9.33 -1.76 -11.17
CA ASN A 50 9.34 -2.88 -12.11
C ASN A 50 9.61 -2.44 -13.56
N GLY A 51 10.67 -1.65 -13.75
CA GLY A 51 11.01 -1.05 -15.05
C GLY A 51 12.47 -1.22 -15.41
N PHE A 52 12.78 -1.19 -16.71
CA PHE A 52 14.13 -1.31 -17.23
C PHE A 52 14.61 0.02 -17.82
N THR A 53 15.83 0.44 -17.52
CA THR A 53 16.50 1.60 -18.12
C THR A 53 17.58 1.13 -19.08
N ILE A 54 17.73 1.84 -20.21
CA ILE A 54 18.80 1.52 -21.17
C ILE A 54 19.62 2.76 -21.50
N HIS A 55 20.93 2.68 -21.27
CA HIS A 55 21.87 3.75 -21.53
C HIS A 55 22.91 3.31 -22.57
N PRO A 56 23.17 4.09 -23.62
CA PRO A 56 24.30 3.81 -24.51
C PRO A 56 25.61 4.07 -23.79
N VAL A 57 26.54 3.11 -23.88
CA VAL A 57 27.92 3.26 -23.42
C VAL A 57 28.69 3.99 -24.51
N HIS A 58 29.09 5.23 -24.24
CA HIS A 58 29.74 6.08 -25.21
C HIS A 58 31.26 5.89 -25.14
N SER A 59 31.84 5.23 -26.14
CA SER A 59 33.30 5.11 -26.27
C SER A 59 33.93 6.15 -27.22
N ASN A 60 33.14 6.88 -28.02
CA ASN A 60 33.66 7.86 -28.99
C ASN A 60 32.73 9.06 -29.23
N HIS A 61 33.31 10.26 -29.36
CA HIS A 61 32.64 11.58 -29.42
C HIS A 61 31.97 11.95 -30.76
N LEU A 62 31.65 10.99 -31.65
CA LEU A 62 31.00 11.31 -32.93
C LEU A 62 29.48 11.48 -32.76
N SER A 63 28.96 12.70 -32.97
CA SER A 63 27.56 13.08 -32.73
C SER A 63 26.52 12.22 -33.49
N ILE A 64 26.83 11.79 -34.71
CA ILE A 64 25.96 10.91 -35.51
C ILE A 64 25.83 9.52 -34.88
N LEU A 65 26.95 8.97 -34.37
CA LEU A 65 26.96 7.69 -33.66
C LEU A 65 26.20 7.79 -32.34
N MET A 66 26.35 8.91 -31.61
CA MET A 66 25.57 9.15 -30.38
C MET A 66 24.07 9.19 -30.67
N LYS A 67 23.62 9.91 -31.70
CA LYS A 67 22.20 9.97 -32.09
C LYS A 67 21.63 8.57 -32.42
N ARG A 68 22.37 7.74 -33.16
CA ARG A 68 21.97 6.35 -33.47
C ARG A 68 21.98 5.44 -32.24
N GLY A 69 22.99 5.55 -31.37
CA GLY A 69 23.03 4.84 -30.10
C GLY A 69 21.81 5.17 -29.23
N ASN A 70 21.47 6.46 -29.13
CA ASN A 70 20.30 6.93 -28.39
C ASN A 70 18.97 6.46 -28.99
N SER A 71 18.84 6.34 -30.31
CA SER A 71 17.61 5.80 -30.91
C SER A 71 17.46 4.30 -30.68
N LEU A 72 18.56 3.54 -30.74
CA LEU A 72 18.57 2.11 -30.44
C LEU A 72 18.23 1.84 -28.97
N ALA A 73 18.89 2.55 -28.05
CA ALA A 73 18.64 2.42 -26.62
C ALA A 73 17.17 2.72 -26.28
N ARG A 74 16.61 3.82 -26.78
CA ARG A 74 15.19 4.17 -26.56
C ARG A 74 14.23 3.15 -27.17
N ASN A 75 14.54 2.61 -28.35
CA ASN A 75 13.71 1.61 -28.99
C ASN A 75 13.71 0.30 -28.17
N LEU A 76 14.89 -0.17 -27.75
CA LEU A 76 15.00 -1.35 -26.90
C LEU A 76 14.36 -1.13 -25.52
N GLU A 77 14.50 0.06 -24.94
CA GLU A 77 13.87 0.42 -23.65
C GLU A 77 12.36 0.29 -23.76
N ARG A 78 11.77 0.78 -24.85
CA ARG A 78 10.34 0.63 -25.10
C ARG A 78 9.95 -0.84 -25.24
N GLN A 79 10.69 -1.62 -26.01
CA GLN A 79 10.34 -3.02 -26.23
C GLN A 79 10.41 -3.84 -24.94
N ILE A 80 11.49 -3.70 -24.17
CA ILE A 80 11.61 -4.46 -22.92
C ILE A 80 10.55 -4.05 -21.89
N ASN A 81 10.12 -2.78 -21.89
CA ASN A 81 9.04 -2.26 -21.05
C ASN A 81 7.64 -2.33 -21.70
N ASN A 82 7.40 -3.30 -22.60
CA ASN A 82 6.07 -3.53 -23.19
C ASN A 82 5.48 -2.30 -23.93
N GLY A 83 6.31 -1.62 -24.72
CA GLY A 83 5.95 -0.45 -25.52
C GLY A 83 6.12 0.90 -24.84
N ARG A 84 6.51 0.95 -23.56
CA ARG A 84 6.59 2.20 -22.76
C ARG A 84 8.03 2.63 -22.50
N SER A 85 8.32 3.92 -22.43
CA SER A 85 9.62 4.36 -21.90
C SER A 85 9.70 4.15 -20.39
N PHE A 86 10.91 4.11 -19.85
CA PHE A 86 11.09 4.03 -18.39
C PHE A 86 10.43 5.23 -17.68
N GLU A 87 10.48 6.41 -18.27
CA GLU A 87 9.80 7.60 -17.75
C GLU A 87 8.28 7.40 -17.62
N GLN A 88 7.64 6.73 -18.59
CA GLN A 88 6.22 6.40 -18.53
C GLN A 88 5.94 5.38 -17.43
N VAL A 89 6.73 4.31 -17.34
CA VAL A 89 6.59 3.29 -16.29
C VAL A 89 6.73 3.91 -14.89
N SER A 90 7.76 4.75 -14.70
CA SER A 90 7.99 5.45 -13.43
C SER A 90 6.87 6.43 -13.10
N ARG A 91 6.32 7.14 -14.10
CA ARG A 91 5.20 8.07 -13.90
C ARG A 91 3.93 7.32 -13.47
N ASP A 92 3.61 6.22 -14.14
CA ASP A 92 2.47 5.37 -13.80
C ASP A 92 2.58 4.84 -12.37
N PHE A 93 3.77 4.37 -11.97
CA PHE A 93 4.05 3.93 -10.61
C PHE A 93 3.80 5.04 -9.57
N MET A 94 4.33 6.25 -9.81
CA MET A 94 4.15 7.38 -8.90
C MET A 94 2.68 7.80 -8.79
N LEU A 95 1.94 7.78 -9.90
CA LEU A 95 0.49 8.03 -9.90
C LEU A 95 -0.25 6.99 -9.06
N GLN A 96 0.04 5.69 -9.25
CA GLN A 96 -0.56 4.63 -8.43
C GLN A 96 -0.23 4.78 -6.94
N LEU A 97 1.01 5.10 -6.61
CA LEU A 97 1.42 5.32 -5.22
C LEU A 97 0.66 6.51 -4.62
N SER A 98 0.56 7.62 -5.34
CA SER A 98 -0.19 8.81 -4.88
C SER A 98 -1.67 8.53 -4.68
N LEU A 99 -2.29 7.76 -5.59
CA LEU A 99 -3.68 7.34 -5.47
C LEU A 99 -3.85 6.49 -4.21
N ASN A 100 -3.01 5.46 -4.01
CA ASN A 100 -3.06 4.59 -2.84
C ASN A 100 -2.91 5.37 -1.53
N ILE A 101 -1.99 6.33 -1.46
CA ILE A 101 -1.84 7.23 -0.31
C ILE A 101 -3.11 8.07 -0.10
N GLY A 102 -3.70 8.59 -1.19
CA GLY A 102 -4.95 9.33 -1.15
C GLY A 102 -6.12 8.49 -0.60
N TRP A 103 -6.28 7.26 -1.10
CA TRP A 103 -7.27 6.30 -0.63
C TRP A 103 -7.08 5.95 0.86
N GLN A 104 -5.84 5.72 1.28
CA GLN A 104 -5.53 5.43 2.68
C GLN A 104 -5.85 6.61 3.60
N LYS A 105 -5.49 7.84 3.21
CA LYS A 105 -5.85 9.06 3.95
C LYS A 105 -7.36 9.27 4.00
N GLY A 106 -8.07 9.03 2.89
CA GLY A 106 -9.53 9.11 2.84
C GLY A 106 -10.20 8.11 3.81
N ALA A 107 -9.74 6.86 3.81
CA ALA A 107 -10.24 5.82 4.70
C ALA A 107 -9.95 6.14 6.18
N GLU A 108 -8.74 6.63 6.50
CA GLU A 108 -8.38 7.05 7.85
C GLU A 108 -9.22 8.23 8.33
N ASN A 109 -9.46 9.22 7.46
CA ASN A 109 -10.32 10.35 7.77
C ASN A 109 -11.77 9.92 8.01
N ALA A 110 -12.31 9.02 7.19
CA ALA A 110 -13.65 8.47 7.40
C ALA A 110 -13.78 7.72 8.73
N LEU A 111 -12.76 6.93 9.10
CA LEU A 111 -12.69 6.26 10.39
C LEU A 111 -12.65 7.26 11.56
N LYS A 112 -11.78 8.28 11.50
CA LYS A 112 -11.70 9.32 12.53
C LYS A 112 -13.01 10.10 12.67
N SER A 113 -13.65 10.45 11.57
CA SER A 113 -14.95 11.13 11.57
C SER A 113 -16.03 10.26 12.20
N LYS A 114 -16.03 8.95 11.93
CA LYS A 114 -16.99 8.02 12.54
C LYS A 114 -16.78 7.87 14.05
N ILE A 115 -15.53 7.81 14.51
CA ILE A 115 -15.21 7.84 15.95
C ILE A 115 -15.70 9.13 16.56
N HIS A 116 -15.47 10.27 15.91
CA HIS A 116 -15.92 11.55 16.44
C HIS A 116 -17.44 11.63 16.58
N SER A 117 -18.20 11.09 15.61
CA SER A 117 -19.67 11.15 15.63
C SER A 117 -20.32 10.10 16.52
N HIS A 118 -19.66 8.97 16.80
CA HIS A 118 -20.20 7.88 17.62
C HIS A 118 -19.67 7.89 19.06
N ALA A 119 -18.71 8.77 19.36
CA ALA A 119 -18.23 8.96 20.72
C ALA A 119 -19.25 9.74 21.56
N PHE A 120 -19.39 9.36 22.82
CA PHE A 120 -20.39 9.91 23.74
C PHE A 120 -19.81 10.07 25.14
N ILE A 121 -20.43 10.95 25.94
CA ILE A 121 -20.08 11.09 27.35
C ILE A 121 -20.56 9.86 28.11
N VAL A 122 -19.64 9.17 28.79
CA VAL A 122 -19.96 7.95 29.53
C VAL A 122 -20.45 8.34 30.92
N ASN A 123 -21.71 8.05 31.17
CA ASN A 123 -22.28 8.11 32.50
C ASN A 123 -22.47 6.67 33.03
N PRO A 124 -21.66 6.21 33.99
CA PRO A 124 -21.75 4.83 34.51
C PRO A 124 -23.14 4.45 35.02
N ASP A 125 -23.91 5.42 35.51
CA ASP A 125 -25.24 5.19 36.08
C ASP A 125 -26.31 4.90 35.02
N GLU A 126 -26.02 5.15 33.74
CA GLU A 126 -26.90 4.79 32.62
C GLU A 126 -26.78 3.32 32.20
N PHE A 127 -25.78 2.61 32.70
CA PHE A 127 -25.52 1.22 32.34
C PHE A 127 -26.01 0.26 33.42
N THR A 128 -26.63 -0.85 33.00
CA THR A 128 -27.12 -1.90 33.89
C THR A 128 -26.02 -2.81 34.43
N CYS A 129 -24.76 -2.59 34.02
CA CYS A 129 -23.63 -3.44 34.34
C CYS A 129 -22.74 -2.86 35.45
N SER A 130 -21.90 -3.71 36.05
CA SER A 130 -20.88 -3.26 36.99
C SER A 130 -19.83 -2.39 36.29
N LYS A 131 -19.29 -1.41 37.03
CA LYS A 131 -18.28 -0.44 36.56
C LYS A 131 -17.07 -1.07 35.85
N GLN A 132 -16.65 -2.27 36.25
CA GLN A 132 -15.55 -3.01 35.63
C GLN A 132 -15.76 -3.27 34.13
N TYR A 133 -17.00 -3.43 33.65
CA TYR A 133 -17.29 -3.66 32.23
C TYR A 133 -17.23 -2.37 31.39
N LEU A 134 -17.17 -1.21 32.05
CA LEU A 134 -17.05 0.10 31.41
C LEU A 134 -15.58 0.57 31.33
N GLU A 135 -14.64 -0.19 31.89
CA GLU A 135 -13.22 0.16 31.82
C GLU A 135 -12.68 -0.03 30.41
N CYS A 136 -11.98 0.98 29.91
CA CYS A 136 -11.34 0.90 28.63
C CYS A 136 -10.21 -0.13 28.66
N PRO A 137 -10.16 -1.10 27.72
CA PRO A 137 -9.10 -2.12 27.66
C PRO A 137 -7.67 -1.56 27.45
N ILE A 138 -7.53 -0.28 27.12
CA ILE A 138 -6.24 0.39 26.91
C ILE A 138 -5.81 1.17 28.15
N THR A 139 -6.72 1.95 28.74
CA THR A 139 -6.40 2.86 29.86
C THR A 139 -6.68 2.24 31.22
N PHE A 140 -7.42 1.13 31.29
CA PHE A 140 -7.88 0.49 32.52
C PHE A 140 -8.65 1.46 33.44
N CYS A 141 -9.39 2.39 32.83
CA CYS A 141 -10.21 3.39 33.50
C CYS A 141 -11.53 3.54 32.75
N ILE A 142 -12.58 3.97 33.44
CA ILE A 142 -13.83 4.37 32.78
C ILE A 142 -13.57 5.68 32.03
N PRO A 143 -13.71 5.72 30.70
CA PRO A 143 -13.43 6.92 29.93
C PRO A 143 -14.52 7.96 30.14
N GLU A 144 -14.18 9.25 30.21
CA GLU A 144 -15.18 10.33 30.21
C GLU A 144 -15.88 10.44 28.84
N ASN A 145 -15.09 10.31 27.76
CA ASN A 145 -15.57 10.30 26.37
C ASN A 145 -15.25 8.94 25.74
N GLY A 146 -16.28 8.11 25.65
CA GLY A 146 -16.18 6.71 25.24
C GLY A 146 -16.70 6.47 23.83
N VAL A 147 -16.23 5.40 23.21
CA VAL A 147 -16.76 4.90 21.94
C VAL A 147 -16.78 3.36 21.96
N PHE A 148 -17.86 2.77 21.45
CA PHE A 148 -17.93 1.33 21.31
C PHE A 148 -17.21 0.85 20.05
N VAL A 149 -16.37 -0.17 20.22
CA VAL A 149 -15.60 -0.77 19.14
C VAL A 149 -15.78 -2.29 19.17
N LYS A 150 -16.07 -2.91 18.01
CA LYS A 150 -16.14 -4.37 17.85
C LYS A 150 -14.80 -5.00 18.23
N ASN A 151 -14.83 -6.13 18.93
CA ASN A 151 -13.60 -6.81 19.35
C ASN A 151 -12.79 -7.40 18.17
N SER A 152 -13.46 -7.65 17.04
CA SER A 152 -12.92 -8.00 15.72
C SER A 152 -13.92 -7.60 14.63
N MET A 153 -13.53 -7.68 13.35
CA MET A 153 -14.36 -7.29 12.22
C MET A 153 -15.72 -8.02 12.21
N ASP A 154 -15.72 -9.32 12.51
CA ASP A 154 -16.91 -10.17 12.48
C ASP A 154 -17.51 -10.42 13.87
N SER A 155 -16.91 -9.86 14.93
CA SER A 155 -17.38 -10.04 16.30
C SER A 155 -18.76 -9.42 16.51
N LYS A 156 -19.69 -10.15 17.14
CA LYS A 156 -20.94 -9.57 17.66
C LYS A 156 -20.79 -8.90 19.03
N VAL A 157 -19.56 -8.89 19.56
CA VAL A 157 -19.19 -8.29 20.85
C VAL A 157 -18.41 -7.00 20.61
N CYS A 158 -18.78 -5.97 21.35
CA CYS A 158 -18.12 -4.66 21.39
C CYS A 158 -17.53 -4.40 22.78
N SER A 159 -16.55 -3.51 22.88
CA SER A 159 -16.00 -3.02 24.15
C SER A 159 -15.97 -1.49 24.14
N LEU A 160 -16.08 -0.88 25.32
CA LEU A 160 -15.99 0.57 25.48
C LEU A 160 -14.53 1.00 25.48
N TYR A 161 -14.16 1.95 24.64
CA TYR A 161 -12.81 2.52 24.59
C TYR A 161 -12.82 4.00 24.87
N ASP A 162 -11.75 4.48 25.51
CA ASP A 162 -11.46 5.90 25.55
C ASP A 162 -11.23 6.44 24.13
N LYS A 163 -11.95 7.51 23.78
CA LYS A 163 -11.87 8.16 22.46
C LYS A 163 -10.44 8.56 22.10
N SER A 164 -9.69 9.12 23.04
CA SER A 164 -8.33 9.58 22.79
C SER A 164 -7.38 8.39 22.62
N ALA A 165 -7.55 7.33 23.42
CA ALA A 165 -6.75 6.12 23.31
C ALA A 165 -6.92 5.41 21.97
N ILE A 166 -8.16 5.21 21.51
CA ILE A 166 -8.41 4.56 20.20
C ILE A 166 -7.93 5.44 19.04
N MET A 167 -8.10 6.76 19.13
CA MET A 167 -7.58 7.71 18.14
C MET A 167 -6.05 7.67 18.08
N GLN A 168 -5.37 7.46 19.21
CA GLN A 168 -3.92 7.32 19.26
C GLN A 168 -3.45 6.04 18.57
N LEU A 169 -4.17 4.91 18.73
CA LEU A 169 -3.85 3.68 18.01
C LEU A 169 -3.94 3.88 16.50
N ILE A 170 -5.02 4.51 16.02
CA ILE A 170 -5.23 4.77 14.59
C ILE A 170 -4.14 5.68 14.03
N ARG A 171 -3.81 6.78 14.73
CA ARG A 171 -2.76 7.71 14.32
C ARG A 171 -1.39 7.05 14.23
N LYS A 172 -1.11 6.09 15.11
CA LYS A 172 0.15 5.34 15.11
C LYS A 172 0.09 4.06 14.25
N HIS A 173 -0.98 3.84 13.50
CA HIS A 173 -1.22 2.62 12.71
C HIS A 173 -1.05 1.32 13.52
N HIS A 174 -1.40 1.34 14.80
CA HIS A 174 -1.37 0.16 15.64
C HIS A 174 -2.63 -0.70 15.41
N PRO A 175 -2.51 -2.03 15.50
CA PRO A 175 -3.65 -2.91 15.34
C PRO A 175 -4.61 -2.84 16.53
N HIS A 176 -5.82 -3.35 16.34
CA HIS A 176 -6.82 -3.49 17.40
C HIS A 176 -6.24 -4.27 18.59
N PRO A 177 -6.44 -3.83 19.85
CA PRO A 177 -5.74 -4.38 21.00
C PRO A 177 -6.09 -5.85 21.28
N LEU A 178 -7.31 -6.28 20.95
CA LEU A 178 -7.77 -7.66 21.14
C LEU A 178 -7.46 -8.55 19.92
N SER A 179 -8.16 -8.35 18.79
CA SER A 179 -8.00 -9.17 17.58
C SER A 179 -6.68 -9.02 16.82
N ARG A 180 -5.90 -7.96 17.07
CA ARG A 180 -4.72 -7.59 16.26
C ARG A 180 -5.01 -7.24 14.79
N GLU A 181 -6.28 -7.08 14.43
CA GLU A 181 -6.70 -6.65 13.09
C GLU A 181 -6.47 -5.16 12.85
N LYS A 182 -6.45 -4.73 11.58
CA LYS A 182 -6.49 -3.30 11.25
C LYS A 182 -7.83 -2.71 11.68
N ILE A 183 -7.80 -1.67 12.52
CA ILE A 183 -9.01 -0.97 12.96
C ILE A 183 -9.69 -0.34 11.74
N ALA A 184 -10.95 -0.71 11.52
CA ALA A 184 -11.75 -0.28 10.39
C ALA A 184 -13.00 0.48 10.84
N LYS A 185 -13.61 1.27 9.94
CA LYS A 185 -14.78 2.10 10.29
C LYS A 185 -15.99 1.24 10.67
N GLU A 186 -16.08 0.03 10.14
CA GLU A 186 -17.12 -0.95 10.39
C GLU A 186 -17.06 -1.47 11.83
N MET A 187 -15.89 -1.38 12.48
CA MET A 187 -15.72 -1.73 13.88
C MET A 187 -16.27 -0.66 14.84
N ILE A 188 -16.54 0.56 14.38
CA ILE A 188 -17.06 1.64 15.24
C ILE A 188 -18.59 1.55 15.30
N ILE A 189 -19.13 1.37 16.50
CA ILE A 189 -20.54 1.13 16.76
C ILE A 189 -21.16 2.31 17.50
N ASP A 190 -22.41 2.62 17.14
CA ASP A 190 -23.17 3.69 17.79
C ASP A 190 -23.55 3.27 19.22
N LYS A 191 -23.65 4.23 20.15
CA LYS A 191 -24.06 3.96 21.54
C LYS A 191 -25.32 3.11 21.61
N ASN A 192 -26.30 3.39 20.75
CA ASN A 192 -27.61 2.72 20.80
C ASN A 192 -27.60 1.32 20.18
N ASN A 193 -26.53 0.97 19.44
CA ASN A 193 -26.40 -0.32 18.76
C ASN A 193 -25.57 -1.35 19.55
N CYS A 194 -25.03 -0.98 20.72
CA CYS A 194 -24.21 -1.85 21.56
C CYS A 194 -24.79 -1.85 22.98
N TYR A 195 -25.40 -2.96 23.40
CA TYR A 195 -26.10 -3.10 24.68
C TYR A 195 -25.43 -4.15 25.57
N PHE A 196 -25.59 -4.03 26.88
CA PHE A 196 -25.04 -5.01 27.80
C PHE A 196 -25.94 -6.25 27.89
N ASP A 197 -25.41 -7.40 27.50
CA ASP A 197 -26.06 -8.70 27.67
C ASP A 197 -25.78 -9.21 29.08
N ILE A 198 -26.79 -9.13 29.95
CA ILE A 198 -26.68 -9.52 31.36
C ILE A 198 -26.38 -11.03 31.50
N MET A 199 -26.90 -11.86 30.60
CA MET A 199 -26.71 -13.31 30.66
C MET A 199 -25.28 -13.69 30.31
N ASN A 200 -24.70 -13.06 29.29
CA ASN A 200 -23.35 -13.36 28.84
C ASN A 200 -22.26 -12.43 29.40
N GLN A 201 -22.66 -11.42 30.19
CA GLN A 201 -21.80 -10.43 30.86
C GLN A 201 -20.83 -9.70 29.92
N HIS A 202 -21.30 -9.32 28.73
CA HIS A 202 -20.52 -8.50 27.80
C HIS A 202 -21.44 -7.64 26.93
N PHE A 203 -20.87 -6.62 26.28
CA PHE A 203 -21.63 -5.80 25.35
C PHE A 203 -21.80 -6.50 23.99
N ARG A 204 -23.04 -6.60 23.52
CA ARG A 204 -23.40 -7.18 22.22
C ARG A 204 -23.98 -6.14 21.29
N ILE A 205 -23.73 -6.34 20.01
CA ILE A 205 -24.27 -5.50 18.94
C ILE A 205 -25.71 -5.96 18.67
N LEU A 206 -26.63 -5.01 18.47
CA LEU A 206 -27.97 -5.31 17.97
C LEU A 206 -27.85 -5.93 16.58
N ASP A 207 -28.41 -7.13 16.39
CA ASP A 207 -28.54 -7.72 15.06
C ASP A 207 -29.57 -6.87 14.29
N THR A 208 -29.10 -6.12 13.28
CA THR A 208 -29.98 -5.51 12.29
C THR A 208 -30.28 -6.57 11.24
N ASP A 209 -31.49 -7.14 11.29
CA ASP A 209 -32.05 -8.01 10.23
C ASP A 209 -32.12 -7.29 8.87
#